data_AF-A0A7W9PRX7-F1
#
_entry.id   AF-A0A7W9PRX7-F1
#
_cell.length_a   1.000
_cell.length_b   1.000
_cell.length_c   1.000
_cell.angle_alpha   90.00
_cell.angle_beta   90.00
_cell.angle_gamma   90.00
#
_symmetry.space_group_name_H-M   'P 1'
#
loop_
_entity.id
_entity.type
_entity.pdbx_description
1 polymer ?
#
loop_
_entity_poly.entity_id
_entity_poly.type
_entity_poly.pdbx_seq_one_letter_code
_entity_poly.pdbx_strand_id
1 'polypeptide(L)'
;MPIAQSVGVGGANLRSEAQYVQALLNVFRADQGLSALELDGRVGPLTVAAIENFQSAVTGVVDGRVDPDGPAIIALEEQIAPALDEVRAVTILSLPLSYRPAEEEPPVEEEPVLDDGELQTTVDQLIST
;
A
#
# COMPACT_ATOMS: atom_id res chain seq x y z
N MET A 1 -5.18 -6.49 7.73
CA MET A 1 -6.34 -5.59 7.91
C MET A 1 -7.48 -6.55 8.11
N PRO A 2 -7.90 -6.82 9.37
CA PRO A 2 -8.82 -7.92 9.60
C PRO A 2 -10.18 -7.63 8.96
N ILE A 3 -10.83 -8.69 8.48
CA ILE A 3 -12.22 -8.63 8.00
C ILE A 3 -13.14 -8.29 9.18
N ALA A 4 -14.16 -7.46 8.97
CA ALA A 4 -15.14 -7.09 9.98
C ALA A 4 -16.41 -7.96 9.91
N GLN A 5 -16.66 -8.62 8.78
CA GLN A 5 -17.67 -9.66 8.63
C GLN A 5 -17.07 -10.95 8.05
N SER A 6 -17.79 -12.05 8.25
CA SER A 6 -17.37 -13.35 7.76
C SER A 6 -17.48 -13.48 6.24
N VAL A 7 -16.52 -14.17 5.64
CA VAL A 7 -16.45 -14.50 4.21
C VAL A 7 -16.51 -16.02 4.02
N GLY A 8 -17.26 -16.52 3.05
CA GLY A 8 -17.43 -17.95 2.80
C GLY A 8 -18.87 -18.43 3.04
N VAL A 9 -18.99 -19.69 3.46
CA VAL A 9 -20.29 -20.35 3.68
C VAL A 9 -21.09 -19.61 4.76
N GLY A 10 -22.31 -19.22 4.41
CA GLY A 10 -23.21 -18.47 5.29
C GLY A 10 -22.69 -17.09 5.72
N GLY A 11 -21.63 -16.59 5.08
CA GLY A 11 -21.00 -15.31 5.42
C GLY A 11 -21.76 -14.10 4.88
N ALA A 12 -21.48 -12.92 5.43
CA ALA A 12 -21.97 -11.65 4.89
C ALA A 12 -21.39 -11.38 3.49
N ASN A 13 -20.19 -11.92 3.20
CA ASN A 13 -19.56 -11.87 1.89
C ASN A 13 -19.48 -10.45 1.32
N LEU A 14 -19.10 -9.48 2.16
CA LEU A 14 -18.89 -8.10 1.73
C LEU A 14 -17.81 -8.07 0.65
N ARG A 15 -18.08 -7.40 -0.47
CA ARG A 15 -17.22 -7.43 -1.67
C ARG A 15 -15.74 -7.16 -1.36
N SER A 16 -15.45 -6.09 -0.61
CA SER A 16 -14.07 -5.70 -0.27
C SER A 16 -13.37 -6.74 0.61
N GLU A 17 -14.10 -7.35 1.55
CA GLU A 17 -13.55 -8.39 2.44
C GLU A 17 -13.37 -9.71 1.70
N ALA A 18 -14.29 -10.04 0.79
CA ALA A 18 -14.16 -11.18 -0.10
C ALA A 18 -12.95 -11.03 -1.03
N GLN A 19 -12.71 -9.84 -1.59
CA GLN A 19 -11.51 -9.55 -2.37
C GLN A 19 -10.24 -9.70 -1.53
N TYR A 20 -10.28 -9.25 -0.28
CA TYR A 20 -9.17 -9.40 0.64
C TYR A 20 -8.84 -10.88 0.90
N VAL A 21 -9.85 -11.68 1.24
CA VAL A 21 -9.69 -13.13 1.45
C VAL A 21 -9.25 -13.83 0.15
N GLN A 22 -9.80 -13.47 -1.01
CA GLN A 22 -9.37 -14.00 -2.32
C GLN A 22 -7.89 -13.71 -2.59
N ALA A 23 -7.41 -12.50 -2.25
CA ALA A 23 -6.00 -12.14 -2.41
C ALA A 23 -5.09 -13.01 -1.51
N LEU A 24 -5.46 -13.19 -0.25
CA LEU A 24 -4.70 -14.05 0.67
C LEU A 24 -4.72 -15.52 0.23
N LEU A 25 -5.88 -16.03 -0.19
CA LEU A 25 -5.99 -17.39 -0.75
C LEU A 25 -5.13 -17.56 -1.99
N ASN A 26 -4.98 -16.54 -2.84
CA ASN A 26 -4.15 -16.62 -4.02
C ASN A 26 -2.66 -16.77 -3.71
N VAL A 27 -2.18 -16.22 -2.58
CA VAL A 27 -0.81 -16.47 -2.11
C VAL A 27 -0.63 -17.95 -1.77
N PHE A 28 -1.52 -18.51 -0.94
CA PHE A 28 -1.51 -19.93 -0.59
C PHE A 28 -1.61 -20.85 -1.82
N ARG A 29 -2.47 -20.49 -2.78
CA ARG A 29 -2.67 -21.25 -4.03
C ARG A 29 -1.43 -21.21 -4.91
N ALA A 30 -0.73 -20.09 -4.97
CA ALA A 30 0.50 -19.96 -5.75
C ALA A 30 1.58 -20.93 -5.24
N ASP A 31 1.73 -21.06 -3.92
CA ASP A 31 2.67 -22.01 -3.31
C ASP A 31 2.35 -23.47 -3.64
N GLN A 32 1.09 -23.76 -3.95
CA GLN A 32 0.62 -25.09 -4.40
C GLN A 32 0.63 -25.26 -5.93
N GLY A 33 1.06 -24.25 -6.70
CA GLY A 33 1.01 -24.28 -8.16
C GLY A 33 -0.41 -24.25 -8.74
N LEU A 34 -1.39 -23.78 -7.98
CA LEU A 34 -2.79 -23.69 -8.40
C LEU A 34 -3.08 -22.34 -9.07
N SER A 35 -3.99 -22.34 -10.04
CA SER A 35 -4.44 -21.10 -10.69
C SER A 35 -5.09 -20.14 -9.69
N ALA A 36 -4.82 -18.85 -9.87
CA ALA A 36 -5.40 -17.79 -9.04
C ALA A 36 -6.93 -17.71 -9.21
N LEU A 37 -7.61 -17.38 -8.12
CA LEU A 37 -8.98 -16.89 -8.11
C LEU A 37 -9.03 -15.47 -8.70
N GLU A 38 -10.15 -15.12 -9.31
CA GLU A 38 -10.44 -13.73 -9.63
C GLU A 38 -10.65 -12.91 -8.35
N LEU A 39 -10.09 -11.70 -8.28
CA LEU A 39 -10.29 -10.75 -7.19
C LEU A 39 -11.57 -9.93 -7.40
N ASP A 40 -12.67 -10.61 -7.66
CA ASP A 40 -13.95 -10.00 -8.03
C ASP A 40 -14.86 -9.72 -6.81
N GLY A 41 -14.49 -10.22 -5.63
CA GLY A 41 -15.25 -10.13 -4.39
C GLY A 41 -16.52 -10.96 -4.38
N ARG A 42 -16.69 -11.89 -5.32
CA ARG A 42 -17.82 -12.83 -5.34
C ARG A 42 -17.39 -14.13 -4.67
N VAL A 43 -18.14 -14.51 -3.64
CA VAL A 43 -17.91 -15.77 -2.94
C VAL A 43 -18.72 -16.87 -3.61
N GLY A 44 -18.14 -17.43 -4.68
CA GLY A 44 -18.68 -18.58 -5.41
C GLY A 44 -18.05 -19.91 -4.99
N PRO A 45 -18.41 -21.02 -5.66
CA PRO A 45 -17.88 -22.35 -5.35
C PRO A 45 -16.35 -22.44 -5.37
N LEU A 46 -15.69 -21.68 -6.25
CA LEU A 46 -14.23 -21.66 -6.33
C LEU A 46 -13.60 -21.00 -5.10
N THR A 47 -14.19 -19.92 -4.59
CA THR A 47 -13.72 -19.26 -3.38
C THR A 47 -13.98 -20.14 -2.17
N VAL A 48 -15.16 -20.76 -2.06
CA VAL A 48 -15.48 -21.69 -0.96
C VAL A 48 -14.54 -22.89 -0.95
N ALA A 49 -14.31 -23.53 -2.10
CA ALA A 49 -13.37 -24.65 -2.19
C ALA A 49 -11.93 -24.23 -1.84
N ALA A 50 -11.53 -23.00 -2.18
CA ALA A 50 -10.23 -22.48 -1.77
C ALA A 50 -10.13 -22.26 -0.25
N ILE A 51 -11.21 -21.76 0.39
CA ILE A 51 -11.29 -21.64 1.85
C ILE A 51 -11.18 -23.03 2.50
N GLU A 52 -11.97 -24.00 2.04
CA GLU A 52 -11.97 -25.36 2.58
C GLU A 52 -10.60 -26.05 2.42
N ASN A 53 -9.96 -25.88 1.26
CA ASN A 53 -8.61 -26.42 1.02
C ASN A 53 -7.57 -25.78 1.95
N PHE A 54 -7.62 -24.46 2.12
CA PHE A 54 -6.73 -23.77 3.05
C PHE A 54 -6.93 -24.26 4.48
N GLN A 55 -8.19 -24.30 4.93
CA GLN A 55 -8.56 -24.79 6.27
C GLN A 55 -8.11 -26.23 6.51
N SER A 56 -8.31 -27.12 5.53
CA SER A 56 -7.87 -28.51 5.63
C SER A 56 -6.35 -28.62 5.77
N ALA A 57 -5.59 -27.75 5.12
CA ALA A 57 -4.14 -27.79 5.13
C ALA A 57 -3.53 -27.12 6.37
N VAL A 58 -4.18 -26.09 6.91
CA VAL A 58 -3.57 -25.17 7.88
C VAL A 58 -4.26 -25.18 9.24
N THR A 59 -5.59 -25.13 9.30
CA THR A 59 -6.32 -24.98 10.57
C THR A 59 -6.85 -26.30 11.13
N GLY A 60 -7.08 -27.31 10.28
CA GLY A 60 -7.65 -28.60 10.65
C GLY A 60 -9.17 -28.58 10.92
N VAL A 61 -9.82 -27.41 10.81
CA VAL A 61 -11.28 -27.23 10.93
C VAL A 61 -11.81 -26.73 9.60
N VAL A 62 -12.57 -27.57 8.90
CA VAL A 62 -13.08 -27.30 7.54
C VAL A 62 -14.58 -27.01 7.61
N ASP A 63 -14.93 -25.73 7.57
CA ASP A 63 -16.32 -25.25 7.58
C ASP A 63 -16.64 -24.32 6.40
N GLY A 64 -15.65 -24.03 5.55
CA GLY A 64 -15.80 -23.19 4.37
C GLY A 64 -16.02 -21.72 4.70
N ARG A 65 -15.69 -21.28 5.92
CA ARG A 65 -15.97 -19.93 6.43
C ARG A 65 -14.75 -19.30 7.10
N VAL A 66 -14.49 -18.05 6.76
CA VAL A 66 -13.46 -17.21 7.36
C VAL A 66 -14.16 -16.18 8.23
N ASP A 67 -14.04 -16.30 9.55
CA ASP A 67 -14.63 -15.39 10.53
C ASP A 67 -13.63 -14.29 10.98
N PRO A 68 -14.12 -13.09 11.33
CA PRO A 68 -13.32 -12.06 12.00
C PRO A 68 -12.59 -12.61 13.21
N ASP A 69 -11.31 -12.28 13.35
CA ASP A 69 -10.42 -12.74 14.43
C ASP A 69 -10.35 -14.27 14.59
N GLY A 70 -10.82 -15.02 13.58
CA GLY A 70 -10.83 -16.47 13.57
C GLY A 70 -9.49 -17.09 13.16
N PRO A 71 -9.30 -18.40 13.40
CA PRO A 71 -8.05 -19.09 13.09
C PRO A 71 -7.69 -19.03 11.61
N ALA A 72 -8.69 -19.07 10.72
CA ALA A 72 -8.45 -19.02 9.28
C ALA A 72 -7.90 -17.66 8.80
N ILE A 73 -8.46 -16.53 9.26
CA ILE A 73 -7.97 -15.21 8.83
C ILE A 73 -6.59 -14.91 9.41
N ILE A 74 -6.35 -15.29 10.67
CA ILE A 74 -5.04 -15.14 11.32
C ILE A 74 -3.97 -15.89 10.52
N ALA A 75 -4.21 -17.17 10.21
CA ALA A 75 -3.24 -17.96 9.45
C ALA A 75 -3.02 -17.45 8.02
N LEU A 76 -4.08 -16.95 7.35
CA LEU A 76 -3.99 -16.32 6.03
C LEU A 76 -3.18 -15.01 6.04
N GLU A 77 -3.23 -14.24 7.12
CA GLU A 77 -2.43 -13.03 7.29
C GLU A 77 -0.98 -13.36 7.69
N GLU A 78 -0.75 -14.42 8.47
CA GLU A 78 0.60 -14.82 8.90
C GLU A 78 1.48 -15.32 7.74
N GLN A 79 0.91 -16.01 6.74
CA GLN A 79 1.67 -16.50 5.57
C GLN A 79 2.31 -15.37 4.73
N ILE A 80 1.78 -14.14 4.77
CA ILE A 80 2.34 -13.00 4.02
C ILE A 80 3.37 -12.19 4.84
N ALA A 81 3.49 -12.44 6.15
CA ALA A 81 4.42 -11.72 7.00
C ALA A 81 5.90 -11.81 6.57
N PRO A 82 6.43 -12.99 6.16
CA PRO A 82 7.82 -13.10 5.71
C PRO A 82 8.11 -12.26 4.47
N ALA A 83 7.16 -12.22 3.52
CA ALA A 83 7.29 -11.45 2.29
C ALA A 83 7.29 -9.93 2.54
N LEU A 84 6.56 -9.45 3.55
CA LEU A 84 6.56 -8.04 3.92
C LEU A 84 7.89 -7.59 4.53
N ASP A 85 8.59 -8.46 5.27
CA ASP A 85 9.91 -8.14 5.82
C ASP A 85 10.98 -8.00 4.74
N GLU A 86 10.94 -8.84 3.70
CA GLU A 86 11.84 -8.71 2.55
C GLU A 86 11.61 -7.40 1.78
N VAL A 87 10.35 -7.04 1.52
CA VAL A 87 10.01 -5.79 0.83
C VAL A 87 10.40 -4.56 1.65
N ARG A 88 10.25 -4.62 2.98
CA ARG A 88 10.71 -3.56 3.90
C ARG A 88 12.22 -3.35 3.82
N ALA A 89 12.99 -4.44 3.78
CA ALA A 89 14.45 -4.36 3.64
C ALA A 89 14.87 -3.69 2.33
N VAL A 90 14.24 -4.04 1.20
CA VAL A 90 14.51 -3.42 -0.10
C VAL A 90 14.16 -1.93 -0.09
N THR A 91 13.01 -1.56 0.51
CA THR A 91 12.55 -0.16 0.56
C THR A 91 13.52 0.73 1.35
N ILE A 92 14.02 0.26 2.49
CA ILE A 92 15.01 0.98 3.32
C ILE A 92 16.33 1.17 2.55
N LEU A 93 16.74 0.17 1.76
CA LEU A 93 17.97 0.25 0.97
C LEU A 93 17.83 1.12 -0.30
N SER A 94 16.63 1.27 -0.87
CA SER A 94 16.41 2.07 -2.09
C SER A 94 16.23 3.58 -1.85
N LEU A 95 15.81 3.98 -0.64
CA LEU A 95 15.64 5.39 -0.26
C LEU A 95 16.93 6.23 -0.39
N PRO A 96 18.11 5.82 0.13
CA PRO A 96 19.32 6.62 0.02
C PRO A 96 19.91 6.67 -1.40
N LEU A 97 19.62 5.72 -2.29
CA LEU A 97 20.12 5.72 -3.68
C LEU A 97 19.32 6.64 -4.61
N SER A 98 18.11 7.03 -4.21
CA SER A 98 17.23 7.92 -4.98
C SER A 98 17.37 9.39 -4.56
N TYR A 99 18.07 9.65 -3.45
CA TYR A 99 18.35 11.00 -2.97
C TYR A 99 19.40 11.65 -3.87
N ARG A 100 18.94 12.42 -4.86
CA ARG A 100 19.75 13.48 -5.47
C ARG A 100 19.74 14.66 -4.50
N PRO A 101 20.89 15.06 -3.91
CA PRO A 101 20.94 16.31 -3.17
C PRO A 101 20.45 17.42 -4.11
N ALA A 102 19.56 18.28 -3.65
CA ALA A 102 19.25 19.49 -4.37
C ALA A 102 20.58 20.23 -4.58
N GLU A 103 20.95 20.49 -5.83
CA GLU A 103 22.05 21.41 -6.13
C GLU A 103 21.69 22.71 -5.43
N GLU A 104 22.56 23.20 -4.55
CA GLU A 104 22.35 24.46 -3.82
C GLU A 104 22.00 25.53 -4.86
N GLU A 105 20.77 26.06 -4.80
CA GLU A 105 20.38 27.17 -5.66
C GLU A 105 21.42 28.28 -5.45
N PRO A 106 22.01 28.83 -6.53
CA PRO A 106 23.00 29.87 -6.38
C PRO A 106 22.41 31.01 -5.54
N PRO A 107 23.19 31.62 -4.63
CA PRO A 107 22.69 32.68 -3.77
C PRO A 107 22.05 33.75 -4.65
N VAL A 108 20.81 34.11 -4.33
CA VAL A 108 20.11 35.21 -4.99
C VAL A 108 20.97 36.46 -4.78
N GLU A 109 21.57 36.98 -5.86
CA GLU A 109 22.22 38.28 -5.82
C GLU A 109 21.12 39.31 -5.54
N GLU A 110 21.01 39.78 -4.29
CA GLU A 110 20.12 40.87 -3.96
C GLU A 110 20.55 42.08 -4.80
N GLU A 111 19.69 42.52 -5.73
CA GLU A 111 19.93 43.78 -6.44
C GLU A 111 20.12 44.89 -5.39
N PRO A 112 21.13 45.77 -5.57
CA PRO A 112 21.42 46.80 -4.60
C PRO A 112 20.18 47.66 -4.39
N VAL A 113 19.67 47.67 -3.17
CA VAL A 113 18.64 48.62 -2.74
C VAL A 113 19.26 50.00 -2.87
N LEU A 114 18.84 50.74 -3.92
CA LEU A 114 19.24 52.13 -4.12
C LEU A 114 18.97 52.90 -2.83
N ASP A 115 19.99 53.53 -2.29
CA ASP A 115 19.82 54.33 -1.09
C ASP A 115 18.94 55.57 -1.38
N ASP A 116 18.37 56.16 -0.33
CA ASP A 116 17.45 57.31 -0.47
C ASP A 116 18.10 58.49 -1.23
N GLY A 117 19.42 58.63 -1.19
CA GLY A 117 20.18 59.63 -1.94
C GLY A 117 20.30 59.31 -3.43
N GLU A 118 20.47 58.05 -3.79
CA GLU A 118 20.49 57.58 -5.18
C GLU A 118 19.10 57.67 -5.83
N LEU A 119 18.04 57.38 -5.06
CA LEU A 119 16.65 57.61 -5.49
C LEU A 119 16.39 59.09 -5.78
N GLN A 120 16.84 59.98 -4.88
CA GLN A 120 16.67 61.43 -5.06
C GLN A 120 17.39 61.92 -6.33
N THR A 121 18.61 61.43 -6.56
CA THR A 121 19.41 61.77 -7.75
C THR A 121 18.74 61.32 -9.04
N THR A 122 18.13 60.13 -9.04
CA THR A 122 17.41 59.59 -10.19
C THR A 122 16.12 60.37 -10.49
N VAL A 123 15.40 60.78 -9.45
CA VAL A 123 14.20 61.62 -9.56
C VAL A 123 14.55 63.03 -10.08
N ASP A 124 15.63 63.63 -9.60
CA ASP A 124 16.08 64.95 -10.07
C ASP A 124 16.52 64.94 -11.54
N GLN A 125 17.12 63.84 -12.02
CA GLN A 125 17.50 63.69 -13.43
C GLN A 125 16.29 63.52 -14.37
N LEU A 126 15.20 62.90 -13.89
CA LEU A 126 13.98 62.69 -14.67
C LEU A 126 13.12 63.95 -14.81
N ILE A 127 13.20 64.88 -13.87
CA ILE A 127 12.38 66.11 -13.85
C ILE A 127 13.07 67.27 -14.61
N SER A 128 14.33 67.11 -15.00
CA SER A 128 15.14 68.12 -15.73
C SER A 128 15.07 68.02 -17.27
N THR A 129 14.17 67.19 -17.83
CA THR A 129 13.84 67.12 -19.27
C THR A 129 12.42 67.59 -19.52
#